data_AF-A0A0M3KFR9-F1
#
_entry.id   AF-A0A0M3KFR9-F1
#
_cell.length_a   1.000
_cell.length_b   1.000
_cell.length_c   1.000
_cell.angle_alpha   90.00
_cell.angle_beta   90.00
_cell.angle_gamma   90.00
#
_symmetry.space_group_name_H-M   'P 1'
#
loop_
_entity.id
_entity.type
_entity.pdbx_description
1 polymer ?
#
loop_
_entity_poly.entity_id
_entity_poly.type
_entity_poly.pdbx_seq_one_letter_code
_entity_poly.pdbx_strand_id
1 'polypeptide(L)'
;MMARRTTTASSRKDELTKLNEVDENRRQDDSNNNDISKETGDDGHDDVVQTNDKFLDEFVVADELSIADRCVQFALSGLSRWDSIHFLHIMQYGYTYENTLAFFPLFPTVVYYSTVIWSWAVPFIHFTTALMLTAVTINFVCFVVSAQLLYALVLAITKSAKISLLACLVLTLNPASIFFSAIYSETLFMLFTLCGLLMLYIDPTLPFIRHILAAFFFGL
;
A
#
# COMPACT_ATOMS: atom_id res chain seq x y z
N MET A 1 26.28 55.48 70.07
CA MET A 1 25.70 56.07 68.85
C MET A 1 25.98 55.08 67.71
N MET A 2 24.93 54.60 67.02
CA MET A 2 24.95 53.85 65.73
C MET A 2 25.59 52.44 65.69
N ALA A 3 24.79 51.38 65.50
CA ALA A 3 24.43 50.73 64.21
C ALA A 3 25.46 49.64 63.82
N ARG A 4 25.14 48.42 63.35
CA ARG A 4 24.14 48.01 62.36
C ARG A 4 24.12 46.46 62.27
N ARG A 5 22.92 45.93 62.04
CA ARG A 5 22.63 44.58 61.52
C ARG A 5 23.58 44.18 60.38
N THR A 6 24.25 43.02 60.43
CA THR A 6 24.91 42.42 59.24
C THR A 6 25.10 40.90 59.36
N THR A 7 24.04 40.12 59.59
CA THR A 7 24.14 38.65 59.47
C THR A 7 22.99 38.02 58.68
N THR A 8 22.03 38.82 58.22
CA THR A 8 20.86 38.37 57.44
C THR A 8 20.96 38.65 55.94
N ALA A 9 22.11 39.13 55.45
CA ALA A 9 22.33 39.46 54.04
C ALA A 9 23.17 38.41 53.29
N SER A 10 24.10 37.72 53.96
CA SER A 10 24.93 36.68 53.32
C SER A 10 24.10 35.43 53.01
N SER A 11 23.35 34.92 54.01
CA SER A 11 22.49 33.74 53.85
C SER A 11 21.37 33.92 52.82
N ARG A 12 20.94 35.16 52.54
CA ARG A 12 19.89 35.46 51.56
C ARG A 12 20.42 35.50 50.13
N LYS A 13 21.70 35.82 49.94
CA LYS A 13 22.34 35.78 48.62
C LYS A 13 22.55 34.34 48.17
N ASP A 14 23.00 33.48 49.08
CA ASP A 14 23.24 32.07 48.77
C ASP A 14 21.93 31.32 48.43
N GLU A 15 20.80 31.72 49.05
CA GLU A 15 19.47 31.18 48.75
C GLU A 15 18.93 31.68 47.39
N LEU A 16 19.17 32.96 47.07
CA LEU A 16 18.82 33.53 45.76
C LEU A 16 19.64 32.94 44.60
N THR A 17 20.92 32.61 44.85
CA THR A 17 21.77 31.95 43.85
C THR A 17 21.27 30.52 43.57
N LYS A 18 20.87 29.77 44.61
CA LYS A 18 20.29 28.43 44.43
C LYS A 18 18.93 28.44 43.74
N LEU A 19 18.10 29.44 44.00
CA LEU A 19 16.81 29.60 43.30
C LEU A 19 17.00 29.93 41.82
N ASN A 20 18.01 30.74 41.48
CA ASN A 20 18.33 31.03 40.08
C ASN A 20 18.90 29.83 39.33
N GLU A 21 19.75 29.01 39.96
CA GLU A 21 20.27 27.77 39.35
C GLU A 21 19.16 26.73 39.11
N VAL A 22 18.17 26.64 40.02
CA VAL A 22 17.02 25.75 39.84
C VAL A 22 16.11 26.23 38.71
N ASP A 23 15.89 27.55 38.57
CA ASP A 23 15.11 28.13 37.49
C ASP A 23 15.83 28.06 36.12
N GLU A 24 17.16 28.16 36.07
CA GLU A 24 17.93 27.94 34.84
C GLU A 24 17.87 26.48 34.40
N ASN A 25 18.05 25.53 35.31
CA ASN A 25 17.92 24.10 34.99
C ASN A 25 16.50 23.75 34.53
N ARG A 26 15.46 24.34 35.13
CA ARG A 26 14.07 24.13 34.70
C ARG A 26 13.79 24.69 33.30
N ARG A 27 14.39 25.85 32.94
CA ARG A 27 14.31 26.39 31.57
C ARG A 27 15.09 25.55 30.57
N GLN A 28 16.21 24.96 30.98
CA GLN A 28 16.98 24.04 30.15
C GLN A 28 16.15 22.76 29.85
N ASP A 29 15.47 22.21 30.85
CA ASP A 29 14.60 21.04 30.69
C ASP A 29 13.39 21.34 29.78
N ASP A 30 12.77 22.51 29.91
CA ASP A 30 11.67 22.94 29.03
C ASP A 30 12.13 23.17 27.57
N SER A 31 13.38 23.63 27.37
CA SER A 31 13.96 23.76 26.03
C SER A 31 14.27 22.40 25.39
N ASN A 32 14.79 21.45 26.18
CA ASN A 32 15.10 20.11 25.71
C ASN A 32 13.83 19.29 25.39
N ASN A 33 12.74 19.55 26.14
CA ASN A 33 11.45 18.90 25.91
C ASN A 33 10.73 19.44 24.66
N ASN A 34 10.99 20.70 24.26
CA ASN A 34 10.48 21.27 23.01
C ASN A 34 11.21 20.76 21.76
N ASP A 35 12.48 20.34 21.90
CA ASP A 35 13.21 19.68 20.81
C ASP A 35 12.77 18.22 20.64
N ILE A 36 12.51 17.49 21.74
CA ILE A 36 11.95 16.12 21.70
C ILE A 36 10.51 16.10 21.15
N SER A 37 9.73 17.15 21.39
CA SER A 37 8.37 17.29 20.85
C SER A 37 8.32 17.65 19.36
N LYS A 38 9.46 18.04 18.76
CA LYS A 38 9.59 18.27 17.31
C LYS A 38 10.03 17.03 16.53
N GLU A 39 10.65 16.04 17.17
CA GLU A 39 11.01 14.73 16.60
C GLU A 39 9.91 13.66 16.75
N THR A 40 8.68 14.07 17.08
CA THR A 40 7.55 13.12 17.24
C THR A 40 6.31 13.50 16.43
N GLY A 41 6.46 14.45 15.50
CA GLY A 41 5.42 14.83 14.56
C GLY A 41 5.97 14.88 13.14
N ASP A 42 5.63 13.86 12.35
CA ASP A 42 5.78 13.76 10.88
C ASP A 42 7.01 13.01 10.31
N ASP A 43 7.84 12.35 11.12
CA ASP A 43 9.00 11.61 10.59
C ASP A 43 8.63 10.31 9.83
N GLY A 44 7.44 9.75 10.11
CA GLY A 44 6.98 8.53 9.43
C GLY A 44 6.61 8.74 7.97
N HIS A 45 6.27 9.97 7.55
CA HIS A 45 5.89 10.22 6.16
C HIS A 45 7.13 10.43 5.28
N ASP A 46 8.13 11.14 5.80
CA ASP A 46 9.38 11.44 5.10
C ASP A 46 10.27 10.19 4.99
N ASP A 47 10.32 9.34 6.02
CA ASP A 47 11.06 8.08 5.98
C ASP A 47 10.46 7.08 4.97
N VAL A 48 9.13 6.99 4.90
CA VAL A 48 8.40 6.13 3.95
C VAL A 48 8.56 6.64 2.52
N VAL A 49 8.48 7.96 2.30
CA VAL A 49 8.73 8.56 0.99
C VAL A 49 10.17 8.33 0.56
N GLN A 50 11.14 8.53 1.44
CA GLN A 50 12.56 8.35 1.14
C GLN A 50 12.96 6.87 0.93
N THR A 51 12.31 5.92 1.62
CA THR A 51 12.48 4.49 1.34
C THR A 51 11.83 4.11 0.02
N ASN A 52 10.62 4.59 -0.28
CA ASN A 52 9.97 4.36 -1.57
C ASN A 52 10.77 4.93 -2.74
N ASP A 53 11.38 6.11 -2.57
CA ASP A 53 12.25 6.71 -3.59
C ASP A 53 13.52 5.87 -3.80
N LYS A 54 14.11 5.33 -2.72
CA LYS A 54 15.25 4.40 -2.83
C LYS A 54 14.86 3.08 -3.50
N PHE A 55 13.69 2.52 -3.18
CA PHE A 55 13.17 1.32 -3.83
C PHE A 55 12.92 1.58 -5.31
N LEU A 56 12.27 2.70 -5.65
CA LEU A 56 12.04 3.10 -7.04
C LEU A 56 13.36 3.28 -7.78
N ASP A 57 14.37 3.90 -7.17
CA ASP A 57 15.72 3.98 -7.76
C ASP A 57 16.33 2.59 -7.93
N GLU A 58 16.21 1.67 -6.97
CA GLU A 58 16.71 0.30 -7.10
C GLU A 58 15.97 -0.52 -8.19
N PHE A 59 14.68 -0.24 -8.42
CA PHE A 59 13.92 -0.84 -9.52
C PHE A 59 14.22 -0.22 -10.90
N VAL A 60 14.57 1.06 -10.94
CA VAL A 60 14.80 1.83 -12.18
C VAL A 60 16.27 1.79 -12.60
N VAL A 61 17.21 1.60 -11.66
CA VAL A 61 18.64 1.42 -11.92
C VAL A 61 18.92 -0.04 -12.29
N ALA A 62 18.40 -0.45 -13.45
CA ALA A 62 19.00 -1.54 -14.21
C ALA A 62 19.78 -0.88 -15.37
N ASP A 63 21.10 -0.87 -15.25
CA ASP A 63 21.98 -0.49 -16.35
C ASP A 63 21.60 -1.31 -17.61
N GLU A 64 21.29 -0.59 -18.70
CA GLU A 64 20.79 -1.07 -20.01
C GLU A 64 19.27 -1.26 -20.22
N LEU A 65 18.41 -0.36 -19.71
CA LEU A 65 17.02 -0.30 -20.21
C LEU A 65 16.95 0.03 -21.70
N SER A 66 16.14 -0.71 -22.45
CA SER A 66 15.77 -0.38 -23.83
C SER A 66 14.90 0.88 -23.86
N ILE A 67 14.79 1.53 -25.03
CA ILE A 67 13.87 2.67 -25.21
C ILE A 67 12.42 2.22 -24.93
N ALA A 68 12.09 0.99 -25.31
CA ALA A 68 10.78 0.39 -25.04
C ALA A 68 10.52 0.30 -23.53
N ASP A 69 11.50 -0.14 -22.73
CA ASP A 69 11.38 -0.22 -21.28
C ASP A 69 11.12 1.16 -20.67
N ARG A 70 11.88 2.18 -21.11
CA ARG A 70 11.68 3.56 -20.63
C ARG A 70 10.29 4.09 -20.95
N CYS A 71 9.77 3.82 -22.15
CA CYS A 71 8.42 4.24 -22.53
C CYS A 71 7.35 3.54 -21.67
N VAL A 72 7.50 2.24 -21.42
CA VAL A 72 6.55 1.47 -20.59
C VAL A 72 6.60 1.94 -19.15
N GLN A 73 7.80 2.09 -18.58
CA GLN A 73 7.94 2.56 -17.21
C GLN A 73 7.40 3.98 -17.03
N PHE A 74 7.64 4.89 -17.99
CA PHE A 74 7.06 6.22 -17.93
C PHE A 74 5.52 6.18 -17.97
N ALA A 75 4.94 5.38 -18.87
CA ALA A 75 3.49 5.26 -18.98
C ALA A 75 2.85 4.62 -17.74
N LEU A 76 3.51 3.63 -17.14
CA LEU A 76 3.01 2.87 -15.97
C LEU A 76 3.51 3.43 -14.63
N SER A 77 4.32 4.48 -14.63
CA SER A 77 4.90 5.08 -13.42
C SER A 77 3.81 5.53 -12.44
N GLY A 78 2.70 6.07 -12.96
CA GLY A 78 1.55 6.44 -12.12
C GLY A 78 0.85 5.25 -11.46
N LEU A 79 0.89 4.07 -12.09
CA LEU A 79 0.26 2.83 -11.63
C LEU A 79 1.17 1.97 -10.74
N SER A 80 2.44 2.36 -10.63
CA SER A 80 3.50 1.61 -9.92
C SER A 80 4.00 2.36 -8.70
N ARG A 81 3.17 3.26 -8.20
CA ARG A 81 3.44 4.17 -7.10
C ARG A 81 2.76 3.63 -5.83
N TRP A 82 3.31 3.99 -4.66
CA TRP A 82 2.76 3.62 -3.34
C TRP A 82 2.90 2.12 -3.09
N ASP A 83 1.85 1.40 -2.68
CA ASP A 83 1.95 -0.01 -2.29
C ASP A 83 2.37 -0.94 -3.44
N SER A 84 2.29 -0.48 -4.70
CA SER A 84 2.72 -1.21 -5.88
C SER A 84 4.22 -1.50 -5.85
N ILE A 85 5.00 -0.64 -5.19
CA ILE A 85 6.45 -0.82 -5.00
C ILE A 85 6.71 -2.09 -4.18
N HIS A 86 5.93 -2.31 -3.13
CA HIS A 86 6.03 -3.52 -2.31
C HIS A 86 5.64 -4.77 -3.09
N PHE A 87 4.56 -4.71 -3.89
CA PHE A 87 4.17 -5.83 -4.75
C PHE A 87 5.26 -6.18 -5.77
N LEU A 88 5.84 -5.19 -6.45
CA LEU A 88 6.94 -5.39 -7.39
C LEU A 88 8.19 -5.96 -6.70
N HIS A 89 8.50 -5.47 -5.50
CA HIS A 89 9.58 -6.01 -4.68
C HIS A 89 9.37 -7.49 -4.37
N ILE A 90 8.19 -7.87 -3.87
CA ILE A 90 7.87 -9.25 -3.53
C ILE A 90 7.94 -10.15 -4.77
N MET A 91 7.53 -9.66 -5.94
CA MET A 91 7.61 -10.43 -7.19
C MET A 91 9.06 -10.70 -7.63
N GLN A 92 9.99 -9.76 -7.41
CA GLN A 92 11.38 -9.89 -7.86
C GLN A 92 12.27 -10.61 -6.85
N TYR A 93 12.18 -10.20 -5.59
CA TYR A 93 13.12 -10.57 -4.53
C TYR A 93 12.46 -11.39 -3.42
N GLY A 94 11.13 -11.52 -3.44
CA GLY A 94 10.37 -12.16 -2.37
C GLY A 94 10.21 -11.28 -1.13
N TYR A 95 9.85 -11.93 -0.01
CA TYR A 95 9.63 -11.29 1.28
C TYR A 95 10.95 -11.10 2.03
N THR A 96 11.64 -9.99 1.76
CA THR A 96 12.94 -9.68 2.39
C THR A 96 12.80 -8.75 3.60
N TYR A 97 11.76 -7.90 3.62
CA TYR A 97 11.54 -6.88 4.65
C TYR A 97 10.27 -7.16 5.45
N GLU A 98 10.24 -6.71 6.71
CA GLU A 98 9.09 -6.91 7.59
C GLU A 98 7.83 -6.18 7.09
N ASN A 99 7.97 -5.01 6.47
CA ASN A 99 6.85 -4.27 5.88
C ASN A 99 6.17 -5.04 4.73
N THR A 100 6.89 -5.93 4.04
CA THR A 100 6.32 -6.72 2.94
C THR A 100 5.36 -7.81 3.44
N LEU A 101 5.42 -8.19 4.72
CA LEU A 101 4.58 -9.25 5.31
C LEU A 101 3.08 -8.90 5.34
N ALA A 102 2.73 -7.62 5.20
CA ALA A 102 1.34 -7.17 5.11
C ALA A 102 0.67 -7.57 3.78
N PHE A 103 1.45 -7.87 2.74
CA PHE A 103 0.94 -8.16 1.40
C PHE A 103 0.81 -9.67 1.18
N PHE A 104 -0.39 -10.11 0.79
CA PHE A 104 -0.68 -11.53 0.58
C PHE A 104 0.06 -12.09 -0.67
N PRO A 105 0.52 -13.35 -0.62
CA PRO A 105 1.42 -13.91 -1.63
C PRO A 105 0.74 -14.30 -2.95
N LEU A 106 -0.59 -14.47 -2.97
CA LEU A 106 -1.29 -15.01 -4.14
C LEU A 106 -1.12 -14.12 -5.37
N PHE A 107 -1.30 -12.79 -5.22
CA PHE A 107 -1.16 -11.87 -6.34
C PHE A 107 0.29 -11.79 -6.88
N PRO A 108 1.32 -11.53 -6.06
CA PRO A 108 2.72 -11.57 -6.50
C PRO A 108 3.11 -12.87 -7.21
N THR A 109 2.70 -14.02 -6.67
CA THR A 109 3.06 -15.33 -7.24
C THR A 109 2.40 -15.55 -8.59
N VAL A 110 1.10 -15.24 -8.73
CA VAL A 110 0.38 -15.34 -10.01
C VAL A 110 1.04 -14.46 -11.07
N VAL A 111 1.41 -13.22 -10.74
CA VAL A 111 2.10 -12.32 -11.67
C VAL A 111 3.48 -12.85 -12.06
N TYR A 112 4.28 -13.29 -11.09
CA TYR A 112 5.63 -13.81 -11.34
C TYR A 112 5.61 -15.02 -12.27
N TYR A 113 4.83 -16.05 -11.94
CA TYR A 113 4.75 -17.25 -12.77
C TYR A 113 4.18 -16.96 -14.16
N SER A 114 3.18 -16.09 -14.25
CA SER A 114 2.67 -15.64 -15.55
C SER A 114 3.78 -14.97 -16.37
N THR A 115 4.58 -14.11 -15.75
CA THR A 115 5.70 -13.42 -16.40
C THR A 115 6.75 -14.40 -16.89
N VAL A 116 7.14 -15.39 -16.07
CA VAL A 116 8.08 -16.46 -16.46
C VAL A 116 7.58 -17.25 -17.68
N ILE A 117 6.27 -17.48 -17.78
CA ILE A 117 5.65 -18.25 -18.88
C ILE A 117 5.72 -17.53 -20.23
N TRP A 118 5.75 -16.20 -20.30
CA TRP A 118 5.75 -15.48 -21.58
C TRP A 118 7.01 -14.66 -21.86
N SER A 119 7.76 -14.26 -20.83
CA SER A 119 8.91 -13.36 -20.99
C SER A 119 10.03 -13.97 -21.86
N TRP A 120 10.18 -15.30 -21.86
CA TRP A 120 11.13 -15.99 -22.74
C TRP A 120 10.85 -15.78 -24.23
N ALA A 121 9.61 -15.47 -24.62
CA ALA A 121 9.23 -15.16 -26.00
C ALA A 121 9.56 -13.72 -26.41
N VAL A 122 9.82 -12.83 -25.45
CA VAL A 122 10.11 -11.40 -25.69
C VAL A 122 11.39 -10.98 -24.97
N PRO A 123 12.57 -11.45 -25.43
CA PRO A 123 13.86 -11.20 -24.76
C PRO A 123 14.33 -9.74 -24.84
N PHE A 124 13.61 -8.87 -25.55
CA PHE A 124 13.97 -7.46 -25.76
C PHE A 124 13.47 -6.52 -24.65
N ILE A 125 12.71 -7.05 -23.68
CA ILE A 125 12.13 -6.31 -22.56
C ILE A 125 12.78 -6.80 -21.27
N HIS A 126 13.17 -5.86 -20.39
CA HIS A 126 13.74 -6.23 -19.09
C HIS A 126 12.71 -6.95 -18.21
N PHE A 127 13.16 -7.89 -17.38
CA PHE A 127 12.26 -8.72 -16.56
C PHE A 127 11.36 -7.87 -15.63
N THR A 128 11.90 -6.79 -15.05
CA THR A 128 11.13 -5.82 -14.24
C THR A 128 9.99 -5.18 -15.03
N THR A 129 10.26 -4.73 -16.26
CA THR A 129 9.24 -4.16 -17.14
C THR A 129 8.18 -5.20 -17.51
N ALA A 130 8.61 -6.45 -17.76
CA ALA A 130 7.72 -7.56 -18.04
C ALA A 130 6.79 -7.88 -16.84
N LEU A 131 7.29 -7.82 -15.60
CA LEU A 131 6.48 -7.96 -14.39
C LEU A 131 5.40 -6.87 -14.30
N MET A 132 5.77 -5.60 -14.50
CA MET A 132 4.82 -4.48 -14.48
C MET A 132 3.72 -4.65 -15.52
N LEU A 133 4.10 -5.00 -16.75
CA LEU A 133 3.15 -5.23 -17.84
C LEU A 133 2.20 -6.40 -17.52
N THR A 134 2.75 -7.48 -16.96
CA THR A 134 1.96 -8.66 -16.57
C THR A 134 0.97 -8.33 -15.46
N ALA A 135 1.41 -7.61 -14.42
CA ALA A 135 0.54 -7.21 -13.31
C ALA A 135 -0.65 -6.38 -13.80
N VAL A 136 -0.39 -5.34 -14.59
CA VAL A 136 -1.45 -4.49 -15.16
C VAL A 136 -2.38 -5.29 -16.07
N THR A 137 -1.83 -6.18 -16.90
CA THR A 137 -2.63 -7.02 -17.80
C THR A 137 -3.53 -7.99 -17.02
N ILE A 138 -2.99 -8.66 -15.99
CA ILE A 138 -3.75 -9.58 -15.14
C ILE A 138 -4.86 -8.83 -14.42
N ASN A 139 -4.56 -7.66 -13.85
CA ASN A 139 -5.56 -6.85 -13.19
C ASN A 139 -6.64 -6.36 -14.16
N PHE A 140 -6.27 -5.93 -15.36
CA PHE A 140 -7.26 -5.57 -16.38
C PHE A 140 -8.17 -6.75 -16.75
N VAL A 141 -7.62 -7.94 -16.97
CA VAL A 141 -8.40 -9.15 -17.26
C VAL A 141 -9.31 -9.50 -16.09
N CYS A 142 -8.79 -9.51 -14.86
CA CYS A 142 -9.57 -9.78 -13.66
C CYS A 142 -10.68 -8.74 -13.48
N PHE A 143 -10.43 -7.47 -13.78
CA PHE A 143 -11.43 -6.42 -13.69
C PHE A 143 -12.59 -6.63 -14.66
N VAL A 144 -12.29 -6.98 -15.92
CA VAL A 144 -13.32 -7.29 -16.93
C VAL A 144 -14.16 -8.50 -16.51
N VAL A 145 -13.50 -9.56 -16.01
CA VAL A 145 -14.20 -10.76 -15.51
C VAL A 145 -15.06 -10.41 -14.29
N SER A 146 -14.54 -9.63 -13.35
CA SER A 146 -15.28 -9.14 -12.18
C SER A 146 -16.51 -8.32 -12.59
N ALA A 147 -16.39 -7.43 -13.58
CA ALA A 147 -17.53 -6.68 -14.09
C ALA A 147 -18.61 -7.60 -14.69
N GLN A 148 -18.21 -8.66 -15.40
CA GLN A 148 -19.14 -9.66 -15.94
C GLN A 148 -19.80 -10.50 -14.85
N LEU A 149 -19.06 -10.88 -13.81
CA LEU A 149 -19.62 -11.60 -12.65
C LEU A 149 -20.58 -10.72 -11.86
N LEU A 150 -20.25 -9.43 -11.67
CA LEU A 150 -21.13 -8.46 -11.05
C LEU A 150 -22.43 -8.32 -11.84
N TYR A 151 -22.35 -8.22 -13.18
CA TYR A 151 -23.53 -8.21 -14.04
C TYR A 151 -24.40 -9.43 -13.81
N ALA A 152 -23.80 -10.63 -13.86
CA ALA A 152 -24.51 -11.89 -13.68
C ALA A 152 -25.16 -11.98 -12.29
N LEU A 153 -24.45 -11.59 -11.23
CA LEU A 153 -24.95 -11.60 -9.86
C LEU A 153 -26.13 -10.64 -9.67
N VAL A 154 -25.99 -9.39 -10.11
CA VAL A 154 -27.06 -8.38 -9.99
C VAL A 154 -28.28 -8.77 -10.83
N LEU A 155 -28.07 -9.36 -12.01
CA LEU A 155 -29.15 -9.87 -12.84
C LEU A 155 -29.87 -11.02 -12.16
N ALA A 156 -29.12 -11.93 -11.53
CA ALA A 156 -29.67 -13.05 -10.82
C ALA A 156 -30.54 -12.59 -9.63
N ILE A 157 -30.12 -11.55 -8.89
CA ILE A 157 -30.84 -11.00 -7.72
C ILE A 157 -32.04 -10.14 -8.13
N THR A 158 -31.84 -9.16 -9.01
CA THR A 158 -32.85 -8.12 -9.31
C THR A 158 -33.77 -8.50 -10.47
N LYS A 159 -33.41 -9.51 -11.26
CA LYS A 159 -34.08 -9.91 -12.51
C LYS A 159 -34.24 -8.77 -13.52
N SER A 160 -33.45 -7.70 -13.40
CA SER A 160 -33.53 -6.51 -14.25
C SER A 160 -32.19 -6.24 -14.94
N ALA A 161 -32.18 -6.34 -16.26
CA ALA A 161 -30.99 -6.03 -17.06
C ALA A 161 -30.55 -4.56 -16.91
N LYS A 162 -31.50 -3.62 -16.72
CA LYS A 162 -31.21 -2.20 -16.58
C LYS A 162 -30.39 -1.91 -15.32
N ILE A 163 -30.78 -2.49 -14.18
CA ILE A 163 -30.08 -2.31 -12.90
C ILE A 163 -28.70 -2.98 -12.96
N SER A 164 -28.61 -4.13 -13.60
CA SER A 164 -27.35 -4.87 -13.75
C SER A 164 -26.34 -4.11 -14.60
N LEU A 165 -26.77 -3.53 -15.73
CA LEU A 165 -25.91 -2.67 -16.55
C LEU A 165 -25.50 -1.39 -15.80
N LEU A 166 -26.42 -0.79 -15.04
CA LEU A 166 -26.11 0.38 -14.24
C LEU A 166 -25.05 0.07 -13.18
N ALA A 167 -25.12 -1.08 -12.51
CA ALA A 167 -24.13 -1.50 -11.54
C ALA A 167 -22.73 -1.63 -12.16
N CYS A 168 -22.61 -2.27 -13.33
CA CYS A 168 -21.33 -2.36 -14.04
C CYS A 168 -20.83 -0.99 -14.51
N LEU A 169 -21.72 -0.10 -14.97
CA LEU A 169 -21.35 1.24 -15.39
C LEU A 169 -20.84 2.08 -14.20
N VAL A 170 -21.47 1.95 -13.03
CA VAL A 170 -21.00 2.59 -11.79
C VAL A 170 -19.66 2.01 -11.36
N LEU A 171 -19.44 0.69 -11.47
CA LEU A 171 -18.15 0.06 -11.17
C LEU A 171 -17.03 0.61 -12.09
N THR A 172 -17.28 0.69 -13.39
CA THR A 172 -16.26 1.07 -14.38
C THR A 172 -15.97 2.57 -14.41
N LEU A 173 -16.98 3.43 -14.24
CA LEU A 173 -16.83 4.88 -14.31
C LEU A 173 -16.48 5.55 -12.96
N ASN A 174 -16.40 4.78 -11.88
CA ASN A 174 -15.96 5.30 -10.60
C ASN A 174 -14.52 5.83 -10.72
N PRO A 175 -14.17 7.04 -10.24
CA PRO A 175 -12.79 7.51 -10.21
C PRO A 175 -11.81 6.55 -9.52
N ALA A 176 -12.28 5.73 -8.58
CA ALA A 176 -11.48 4.70 -7.93
C ALA A 176 -11.18 3.48 -8.85
N SER A 177 -11.72 3.41 -10.08
CA SER A 177 -11.48 2.27 -10.97
C SER A 177 -10.03 2.16 -11.44
N ILE A 178 -9.25 3.24 -11.32
CA ILE A 178 -7.81 3.24 -11.57
C ILE A 178 -7.07 2.25 -10.65
N PHE A 179 -7.53 2.07 -9.41
CA PHE A 179 -6.97 1.09 -8.48
C PHE A 179 -7.13 -0.34 -9.01
N PHE A 180 -8.17 -0.61 -9.80
CA PHE A 180 -8.35 -1.93 -10.39
C PHE A 180 -7.42 -2.23 -11.57
N SER A 181 -6.69 -1.24 -12.06
CA SER A 181 -5.67 -1.40 -13.11
C SER A 181 -4.24 -1.21 -12.60
N ALA A 182 -4.06 -0.62 -11.42
CA ALA A 182 -2.77 -0.46 -10.77
C ALA A 182 -2.22 -1.80 -10.26
N ILE A 183 -0.95 -1.87 -9.85
CA ILE A 183 -0.27 -3.11 -9.45
C ILE A 183 -0.63 -3.46 -8.01
N TYR A 184 -1.87 -3.90 -7.81
CA TYR A 184 -2.41 -4.24 -6.50
C TYR A 184 -3.28 -5.50 -6.53
N SER A 185 -3.56 -6.05 -5.35
CA SER A 185 -4.31 -7.31 -5.20
C SER A 185 -5.84 -7.15 -5.16
N GLU A 186 -6.40 -5.94 -5.06
CA GLU A 186 -7.84 -5.75 -4.81
C GLU A 186 -8.70 -6.25 -5.97
N THR A 187 -8.22 -6.16 -7.21
CA THR A 187 -8.99 -6.66 -8.37
C THR A 187 -9.13 -8.17 -8.33
N LEU A 188 -8.06 -8.86 -7.94
CA LEU A 188 -8.05 -10.32 -7.77
C LEU A 188 -8.95 -10.72 -6.60
N PHE A 189 -8.87 -10.00 -5.48
CA PHE A 189 -9.75 -10.21 -4.33
C PHE A 189 -11.22 -9.99 -4.67
N MET A 190 -11.55 -8.94 -5.43
CA MET A 190 -12.89 -8.68 -5.92
C MET A 190 -13.40 -9.83 -6.79
N LEU A 191 -12.55 -10.35 -7.69
CA LEU A 191 -12.89 -11.47 -8.56
C LEU A 191 -13.30 -12.70 -7.75
N PHE A 192 -12.47 -13.12 -6.79
CA PHE A 192 -12.79 -14.28 -5.95
C PHE A 192 -13.99 -14.04 -5.04
N THR A 193 -14.14 -12.84 -4.49
CA THR A 193 -15.33 -12.44 -3.71
C THR A 193 -16.61 -12.58 -4.54
N LEU A 194 -16.62 -12.08 -5.78
CA LEU A 194 -17.78 -12.19 -6.67
C LEU A 194 -18.05 -13.63 -7.09
N CYS A 195 -17.01 -14.44 -7.35
CA CYS A 195 -17.14 -15.87 -7.57
C CYS A 195 -17.81 -16.58 -6.38
N GLY A 196 -17.35 -16.31 -5.15
CA GLY A 196 -17.93 -16.89 -3.93
C GLY A 196 -19.40 -16.51 -3.74
N LEU A 197 -19.74 -15.23 -3.97
CA LEU A 197 -21.12 -14.74 -3.91
C LEU A 197 -22.01 -15.37 -4.98
N LEU A 198 -21.52 -15.47 -6.22
CA LEU A 198 -22.27 -16.06 -7.32
C LEU A 198 -22.54 -17.55 -7.07
N MET A 199 -21.53 -18.28 -6.59
CA MET A 199 -21.66 -19.67 -6.19
C MET A 199 -22.73 -19.84 -5.12
N LEU A 200 -22.73 -19.00 -4.07
CA LEU A 200 -23.75 -19.04 -3.02
C LEU A 200 -25.18 -18.83 -3.56
N TYR A 201 -25.33 -18.02 -4.61
CA TYR A 201 -26.63 -17.61 -5.14
C TYR A 201 -27.22 -18.59 -6.18
N ILE A 202 -26.42 -19.14 -7.09
CA ILE A 202 -26.93 -19.84 -8.29
C ILE A 202 -27.42 -21.27 -8.03
N ASP A 203 -26.78 -22.06 -7.16
CA ASP A 203 -27.04 -23.50 -7.07
C ASP A 203 -27.80 -23.95 -5.81
N PRO A 204 -29.14 -24.07 -5.83
CA PRO A 204 -29.89 -24.61 -4.70
C PRO A 204 -29.84 -26.14 -4.59
N THR A 205 -29.26 -26.86 -5.56
CA THR A 205 -29.39 -28.33 -5.71
C THR A 205 -28.33 -29.13 -4.95
N LEU A 206 -27.15 -28.57 -4.67
CA LEU A 206 -26.06 -29.22 -3.93
C LEU A 206 -25.63 -28.36 -2.73
N PRO A 207 -26.42 -28.35 -1.64
CA PRO A 207 -26.26 -27.35 -0.58
C PRO A 207 -24.88 -27.42 0.06
N PHE A 208 -24.35 -28.59 0.42
CA PHE A 208 -23.09 -28.67 1.15
C PHE A 208 -21.86 -28.26 0.30
N ILE A 209 -21.74 -28.80 -0.92
CA ILE A 209 -20.58 -28.58 -1.81
C ILE A 209 -20.41 -27.09 -2.14
N ARG A 210 -21.53 -26.40 -2.40
CA ARG A 210 -21.53 -24.96 -2.70
C ARG A 210 -20.94 -24.11 -1.59
N HIS A 211 -21.26 -24.41 -0.32
CA HIS A 211 -20.70 -23.64 0.80
C HIS A 211 -19.19 -23.88 0.93
N ILE A 212 -18.71 -25.10 0.66
CA ILE A 212 -17.27 -25.39 0.62
C ILE A 212 -16.60 -24.60 -0.50
N LEU A 213 -17.16 -24.61 -1.71
CA LEU A 213 -16.60 -23.86 -2.85
C LEU A 213 -16.62 -22.35 -2.62
N ALA A 214 -17.72 -21.82 -2.06
CA ALA A 214 -17.81 -20.40 -1.71
C ALA A 214 -16.78 -20.03 -0.62
N ALA A 215 -16.64 -20.85 0.43
CA ALA A 215 -15.63 -20.64 1.47
C ALA A 215 -14.20 -20.70 0.91
N PHE A 216 -13.94 -21.60 -0.04
CA PHE A 216 -12.67 -21.65 -0.75
C PHE A 216 -12.39 -20.36 -1.51
N PHE A 217 -13.36 -19.86 -2.30
CA PHE A 217 -13.20 -18.59 -3.01
C PHE A 217 -13.04 -17.40 -2.06
N PHE A 218 -13.73 -17.35 -0.92
CA PHE A 218 -13.53 -16.29 0.07
C PHE A 218 -12.21 -16.39 0.83
N GLY A 219 -11.55 -17.54 0.82
CA GLY A 219 -10.27 -17.75 1.47
C GLY A 219 -9.05 -17.50 0.58
N LEU A 220 -9.27 -17.28 -0.73
CA LEU A 220 -8.25 -16.90 -1.70
C LEU A 220 -8.12 -15.38 -1.83
#